data_AF-A0A2U1DS47-F1
#
_entry.id   AF-A0A2U1DS47-F1
#
_cell.length_a   1.000
_cell.length_b   1.000
_cell.length_c   1.000
_cell.angle_alpha   90.00
_cell.angle_beta   90.00
_cell.angle_gamma   90.00
#
_symmetry.space_group_name_H-M   'P 1'
#
loop_
_entity.id
_entity.type
_entity.pdbx_description
1 polymer ?
#
loop_
_entity_poly.entity_id
_entity_poly.type
_entity_poly.pdbx_seq_one_letter_code
_entity_poly.pdbx_strand_id
1 'polypeptide(L)'
;MTAHFLFSAANTDAALCGATRQSHAVRAGALVRTFCLVGVLAVAALGPHGVVHAQSAADPAADLGPLTQRWLDDALARNPSSALPLRMEVSVGSLDSRLRLAPCARVEPYLPVGARLWGRTRLGLRCVEGATAWNVFLPVTIKAFGPAWVLTNNVAPGAVLTANDATEAEVDWAADSSPVMANPDLWVGQTAARQLVAGQAVRQAMVRAPLLFKAGAQVKVVAQGPGYAVSSAGQALTAGSVGQTVRVRMENGRIVSGTVNDSGTVDVTL
;
A
#
# COMPACT_ATOMS: atom_id res chain seq x y z
N MET A 1 -11.92 -22.09 42.76
CA MET A 1 -13.29 -22.07 42.22
C MET A 1 -13.14 -22.36 40.74
N THR A 2 -13.37 -23.62 40.39
CA THR A 2 -12.92 -24.27 39.17
C THR A 2 -14.17 -24.72 38.43
N ALA A 3 -14.29 -24.44 37.13
CA ALA A 3 -15.35 -24.99 36.30
C ALA A 3 -14.79 -25.41 34.94
N HIS A 4 -14.56 -26.72 34.84
CA HIS A 4 -14.40 -27.48 33.60
C HIS A 4 -15.71 -27.46 32.81
N PHE A 5 -15.62 -27.38 31.48
CA PHE A 5 -16.61 -28.00 30.60
C PHE A 5 -15.91 -28.68 29.42
N LEU A 6 -15.88 -30.02 29.50
CA LEU A 6 -15.67 -30.96 28.42
C LEU A 6 -17.01 -31.13 27.68
N PHE A 7 -17.00 -31.25 26.35
CA PHE A 7 -18.11 -31.88 25.64
C PHE A 7 -17.61 -32.91 24.64
N SER A 8 -18.29 -34.04 24.68
CA SER A 8 -17.96 -35.35 24.15
C SER A 8 -18.44 -35.54 22.71
N ALA A 9 -17.76 -36.45 22.00
CA ALA A 9 -18.05 -36.97 20.68
C ALA A 9 -19.41 -37.69 20.58
N ALA A 10 -19.95 -37.78 19.36
CA ALA A 10 -20.76 -38.90 18.91
C ALA A 10 -20.67 -39.08 17.38
N ASN A 11 -20.45 -40.33 17.03
CA ASN A 11 -20.23 -40.94 15.72
C ASN A 11 -21.59 -41.28 15.06
N THR A 12 -21.74 -41.22 13.73
CA THR A 12 -22.69 -42.12 13.03
C THR A 12 -22.31 -42.32 11.56
N ASP A 13 -21.99 -43.58 11.27
CA ASP A 13 -21.87 -44.22 9.95
C ASP A 13 -23.21 -44.31 9.20
N ALA A 14 -23.07 -44.58 7.90
CA ALA A 14 -23.87 -45.52 7.10
C ALA A 14 -24.76 -44.97 5.97
N ALA A 15 -24.37 -45.41 4.77
CA ALA A 15 -25.16 -46.14 3.76
C ALA A 15 -26.04 -45.37 2.76
N LEU A 16 -25.83 -45.71 1.48
CA LEU A 16 -26.79 -46.10 0.42
C LEU A 16 -26.02 -45.97 -0.93
N CYS A 17 -25.56 -47.02 -1.62
CA CYS A 17 -26.20 -48.20 -2.22
C CYS A 17 -27.11 -47.88 -3.43
N GLY A 18 -26.81 -48.51 -4.58
CA GLY A 18 -27.70 -48.69 -5.75
C GLY A 18 -27.30 -47.89 -6.99
N ALA A 19 -26.66 -48.50 -8.00
CA ALA A 19 -27.29 -49.20 -9.14
C ALA A 19 -27.89 -48.19 -10.16
N THR A 20 -27.69 -48.24 -11.48
CA THR A 20 -27.64 -49.39 -12.40
C THR A 20 -27.14 -48.87 -13.76
N ARG A 21 -26.16 -49.52 -14.37
CA ARG A 21 -25.80 -49.28 -15.79
C ARG A 21 -25.57 -50.64 -16.43
N GLN A 22 -26.54 -51.11 -17.21
CA GLN A 22 -26.37 -52.15 -18.24
C GLN A 22 -27.74 -52.45 -18.85
N SER A 23 -27.84 -52.41 -20.18
CA SER A 23 -28.13 -53.60 -21.02
C SER A 23 -28.74 -53.22 -22.37
N HIS A 24 -28.02 -53.62 -23.41
CA HIS A 24 -28.50 -54.33 -24.61
C HIS A 24 -29.82 -53.94 -25.28
N ALA A 25 -29.72 -53.59 -26.57
CA ALA A 25 -30.63 -54.13 -27.57
C ALA A 25 -29.89 -54.33 -28.90
N VAL A 26 -29.47 -55.57 -29.14
CA VAL A 26 -29.21 -56.16 -30.46
C VAL A 26 -30.58 -56.45 -31.09
N ARG A 27 -30.77 -56.13 -32.36
CA ARG A 27 -31.66 -56.92 -33.24
C ARG A 27 -31.23 -56.83 -34.69
N ALA A 28 -30.90 -58.01 -35.21
CA ALA A 28 -30.71 -58.34 -36.61
C ALA A 28 -32.06 -58.36 -37.36
N GLY A 29 -32.02 -58.18 -38.68
CA GLY A 29 -33.17 -58.38 -39.56
C GLY A 29 -32.82 -58.08 -41.00
N ALA A 30 -32.43 -59.12 -41.73
CA ALA A 30 -32.23 -59.12 -43.18
C ALA A 30 -33.55 -58.90 -43.94
N LEU A 31 -33.49 -58.33 -45.15
CA LEU A 31 -34.12 -58.89 -46.37
C LEU A 31 -33.89 -57.98 -47.58
N VAL A 32 -33.09 -58.50 -48.51
CA VAL A 32 -33.23 -58.52 -49.98
C VAL A 32 -34.41 -57.72 -50.55
N ARG A 33 -34.10 -56.77 -51.45
CA ARG A 33 -34.81 -56.63 -52.74
C ARG A 33 -34.03 -55.77 -53.73
N THR A 34 -33.51 -56.45 -54.74
CA THR A 34 -32.98 -55.89 -55.98
C THR A 34 -34.13 -55.37 -56.86
N PHE A 35 -33.76 -54.46 -57.77
CA PHE A 35 -34.41 -54.06 -59.03
C PHE A 35 -35.17 -52.72 -59.07
N CYS A 36 -34.59 -51.84 -59.88
CA CYS A 36 -35.19 -51.07 -60.98
C CYS A 36 -35.17 -49.53 -60.89
N LEU A 37 -34.50 -48.98 -61.92
CA LEU A 37 -34.85 -47.81 -62.73
C LEU A 37 -34.58 -46.40 -62.18
N VAL A 38 -33.48 -45.84 -62.70
CA VAL A 38 -33.42 -44.58 -63.46
C VAL A 38 -34.31 -43.44 -62.94
N GLY A 39 -33.69 -42.50 -62.25
CA GLY A 39 -34.25 -41.19 -61.93
C GLY A 39 -33.16 -40.12 -61.99
N VAL A 40 -33.17 -39.35 -63.07
CA VAL A 40 -32.36 -38.15 -63.29
C VAL A 40 -32.73 -37.08 -62.25
N LEU A 41 -31.75 -36.61 -61.47
CA LEU A 41 -31.77 -35.33 -60.73
C LEU A 41 -30.38 -35.07 -60.14
N ALA A 42 -29.50 -34.42 -60.91
CA ALA A 42 -28.24 -33.89 -60.37
C ALA A 42 -28.51 -32.56 -59.67
N VAL A 43 -28.68 -32.67 -58.36
CA VAL A 43 -28.82 -31.58 -57.38
C VAL A 43 -27.47 -30.91 -57.14
N ALA A 44 -27.53 -29.61 -56.87
CA ALA A 44 -26.46 -28.66 -56.53
C ALA A 44 -25.21 -29.22 -55.81
N ALA A 45 -24.03 -28.89 -56.34
CA ALA A 45 -22.77 -28.92 -55.60
C ALA A 45 -22.37 -27.49 -55.19
N LEU A 46 -23.11 -26.90 -54.24
CA LEU A 46 -22.61 -25.79 -53.43
C LEU A 46 -21.74 -26.41 -52.34
N GLY A 47 -20.42 -26.44 -52.57
CA GLY A 47 -19.47 -26.86 -51.55
C GLY A 47 -19.51 -25.89 -50.36
N PRO A 48 -19.59 -26.36 -49.11
CA PRO A 48 -19.44 -25.49 -47.96
C PRO A 48 -17.96 -25.08 -47.89
N HIS A 49 -17.66 -23.85 -48.32
CA HIS A 49 -16.41 -23.20 -47.93
C HIS A 49 -16.46 -22.98 -46.41
N GLY A 50 -15.88 -23.91 -45.66
CA GLY A 50 -15.56 -23.71 -44.26
C GLY A 50 -14.59 -22.56 -44.14
N VAL A 51 -15.09 -21.37 -43.80
CA VAL A 51 -14.28 -20.26 -43.34
C VAL A 51 -13.64 -20.66 -42.01
N VAL A 52 -12.43 -21.21 -42.09
CA VAL A 52 -11.53 -21.38 -40.93
C VAL A 52 -11.26 -19.99 -40.39
N HIS A 53 -12.03 -19.56 -39.39
CA HIS A 53 -11.72 -18.38 -38.62
C HIS A 53 -10.42 -18.68 -37.87
N ALA A 54 -9.31 -18.13 -38.35
CA ALA A 54 -8.09 -18.05 -37.59
C ALA A 54 -8.41 -17.29 -36.30
N GLN A 55 -8.61 -18.01 -35.20
CA GLN A 55 -8.70 -17.41 -33.88
C GLN A 55 -7.33 -16.80 -33.60
N SER A 56 -7.23 -15.48 -33.71
CA SER A 56 -6.07 -14.74 -33.22
C SER A 56 -5.86 -15.12 -31.76
N ALA A 57 -4.79 -15.87 -31.48
CA ALA A 57 -4.39 -16.18 -30.12
C ALA A 57 -4.24 -14.84 -29.38
N ALA A 58 -5.04 -14.62 -28.34
CA ALA A 58 -4.96 -13.43 -27.51
C ALA A 58 -3.51 -13.29 -27.00
N ASP A 59 -2.94 -12.09 -27.10
CA ASP A 59 -1.60 -11.83 -26.58
C ASP A 59 -1.64 -11.99 -25.06
N PRO A 60 -0.93 -12.98 -24.47
CA PRO A 60 -0.95 -13.22 -23.03
C PRO A 60 -0.47 -12.01 -22.22
N ALA A 61 0.25 -11.05 -22.83
CA ALA A 61 0.61 -9.80 -22.19
C ALA A 61 -0.54 -8.78 -22.09
N ALA A 62 -1.54 -8.85 -22.98
CA ALA A 62 -2.67 -7.92 -22.99
C ALA A 62 -3.61 -8.11 -21.79
N ASP A 63 -3.70 -9.33 -21.26
CA ASP A 63 -4.59 -9.67 -20.13
C ASP A 63 -3.99 -9.34 -18.75
N LEU A 64 -2.71 -8.96 -18.69
CA LEU A 64 -2.02 -8.70 -17.42
C LEU A 64 -2.45 -7.40 -16.75
N GLY A 65 -2.82 -6.37 -17.53
CA GLY A 65 -3.29 -5.08 -17.01
C GLY A 65 -4.60 -5.22 -16.23
N PRO A 66 -5.68 -5.76 -16.82
CA PRO A 66 -6.94 -5.99 -16.13
C PRO A 66 -6.83 -6.95 -14.94
N LEU A 67 -5.99 -8.00 -15.04
CA LEU A 67 -5.69 -8.89 -13.91
C LEU A 67 -5.07 -8.11 -12.74
N THR A 68 -4.09 -7.26 -13.05
CA THR A 68 -3.38 -6.42 -12.07
C THR A 68 -4.32 -5.42 -11.41
N GLN A 69 -5.18 -4.75 -12.18
CA GLN A 69 -6.15 -3.79 -11.66
C GLN A 69 -7.08 -4.44 -10.62
N ARG A 70 -7.71 -5.57 -10.96
CA ARG A 70 -8.62 -6.28 -10.05
C ARG A 70 -7.93 -6.71 -8.75
N TRP A 71 -6.69 -7.19 -8.86
CA TRP A 71 -5.90 -7.58 -7.70
C TRP A 71 -5.61 -6.39 -6.78
N LEU A 72 -5.27 -5.24 -7.34
CA LEU A 72 -4.98 -4.01 -6.59
C LEU A 72 -6.23 -3.48 -5.87
N ASP A 73 -7.38 -3.46 -6.55
CA ASP A 73 -8.65 -3.01 -5.97
C ASP A 73 -9.02 -3.86 -4.73
N ASP A 74 -8.88 -5.18 -4.85
CA ASP A 74 -9.14 -6.14 -3.78
C ASP A 74 -8.10 -6.06 -2.64
N ALA A 75 -6.82 -5.81 -2.97
CA ALA A 75 -5.76 -5.61 -1.98
C ALA A 75 -5.95 -4.32 -1.16
N LEU A 76 -6.38 -3.23 -1.80
CA LEU A 76 -6.68 -1.95 -1.16
C LEU A 76 -7.94 -2.03 -0.28
N ALA A 77 -8.97 -2.76 -0.72
CA ALA A 77 -10.18 -2.97 0.07
C ALA A 77 -9.91 -3.73 1.39
N ARG A 78 -8.98 -4.69 1.37
CA ARG A 78 -8.62 -5.47 2.57
C ARG A 78 -7.72 -4.74 3.56
N ASN A 79 -6.89 -3.81 3.08
CA ASN A 79 -5.88 -3.14 3.90
C ASN A 79 -5.95 -1.62 3.70
N PRO A 80 -6.93 -0.95 4.33
CA PRO A 80 -7.02 0.51 4.24
C PRO A 80 -5.74 1.14 4.77
N SER A 81 -5.15 2.03 3.97
CA SER A 81 -3.80 2.58 4.20
C SER A 81 -3.75 3.72 5.25
N SER A 82 -4.90 4.18 5.73
CA SER A 82 -5.03 5.35 6.62
C SER A 82 -6.21 5.21 7.57
N ALA A 83 -6.11 5.85 8.74
CA ALA A 83 -7.22 6.02 9.67
C ALA A 83 -8.31 6.97 9.14
N LEU A 84 -7.99 7.79 8.13
CA LEU A 84 -8.95 8.65 7.43
C LEU A 84 -9.44 7.97 6.15
N PRO A 85 -10.72 8.15 5.77
CA PRO A 85 -11.26 7.60 4.53
C PRO A 85 -10.70 8.37 3.33
N LEU A 86 -9.56 7.93 2.83
CA LEU A 86 -8.91 8.48 1.65
C LEU A 86 -9.53 7.86 0.38
N ARG A 87 -9.70 8.67 -0.67
CA ARG A 87 -10.16 8.23 -1.98
C ARG A 87 -8.98 7.71 -2.78
N MET A 88 -8.93 6.39 -2.98
CA MET A 88 -7.85 5.74 -3.73
C MET A 88 -8.10 5.84 -5.24
N GLU A 89 -7.09 6.24 -5.99
CA GLU A 89 -7.06 6.11 -7.44
C GLU A 89 -5.87 5.24 -7.86
N VAL A 90 -6.15 4.15 -8.57
CA VAL A 90 -5.15 3.23 -9.06
C VAL A 90 -4.94 3.44 -10.55
N SER A 91 -3.68 3.53 -10.96
CA SER A 91 -3.28 3.58 -12.37
C SER A 91 -2.23 2.50 -12.62
N VAL A 92 -2.60 1.50 -13.41
CA VAL A 92 -1.72 0.42 -13.84
C VAL A 92 -1.03 0.83 -15.13
N GLY A 93 0.29 0.82 -15.14
CA GLY A 93 1.08 1.04 -16.35
C GLY A 93 1.19 -0.23 -17.19
N SER A 94 1.85 -0.10 -18.35
CA SER A 94 2.07 -1.22 -19.26
C SER A 94 3.44 -1.85 -19.06
N LEU A 95 3.57 -3.11 -19.47
CA LEU A 95 4.88 -3.73 -19.70
C LEU A 95 5.57 -3.11 -20.93
N ASP A 96 6.87 -3.36 -21.06
CA ASP A 96 7.59 -3.02 -22.28
C ASP A 96 6.97 -3.77 -23.47
N SER A 97 6.55 -3.02 -24.50
CA SER A 97 5.99 -3.55 -25.74
C SER A 97 6.87 -4.56 -26.49
N ARG A 98 8.19 -4.58 -26.20
CA ARG A 98 9.16 -5.52 -26.78
C ARG A 98 9.24 -6.84 -26.02
N LEU A 99 8.70 -6.89 -24.80
CA LEU A 99 8.71 -8.09 -24.00
C LEU A 99 7.81 -9.15 -24.66
N ARG A 100 8.32 -10.37 -24.78
CA ARG A 100 7.58 -11.52 -25.32
C ARG A 100 7.52 -12.58 -24.23
N LEU A 101 6.34 -12.73 -23.65
CA LEU A 101 6.10 -13.70 -22.58
C LEU A 101 5.59 -15.00 -23.18
N ALA A 102 6.10 -16.12 -22.66
CA ALA A 102 5.55 -17.43 -22.99
C ALA A 102 4.10 -17.51 -22.47
N PRO A 103 3.20 -18.22 -23.19
CA PRO A 103 1.84 -18.46 -22.71
C PRO A 103 1.84 -19.05 -21.30
N CYS A 104 0.94 -18.54 -20.45
CA CYS A 104 0.80 -18.96 -19.07
C CYS A 104 -0.68 -19.20 -18.75
N ALA A 105 -1.01 -20.37 -18.22
CA ALA A 105 -2.36 -20.72 -17.79
C ALA A 105 -2.73 -20.03 -16.47
N ARG A 106 -1.75 -19.85 -15.56
CA ARG A 106 -1.98 -19.19 -14.27
C ARG A 106 -0.86 -18.22 -13.92
N VAL A 107 -1.22 -16.94 -13.94
CA VAL A 107 -0.37 -15.84 -13.49
C VAL A 107 -0.77 -15.45 -12.08
N GLU A 108 0.22 -15.33 -11.19
CA GLU A 108 0.03 -14.94 -9.81
C GLU A 108 0.62 -13.54 -9.56
N PRO A 109 -0.22 -12.54 -9.22
CA PRO A 109 0.25 -11.24 -8.77
C PRO A 109 0.74 -11.29 -7.33
N TYR A 110 1.82 -10.57 -7.03
CA TYR A 110 2.38 -10.46 -5.69
C TYR A 110 3.03 -9.10 -5.46
N LEU A 111 3.02 -8.64 -4.19
CA LEU A 111 3.80 -7.48 -3.78
C LEU A 111 5.23 -7.89 -3.42
N PRO A 112 6.25 -7.22 -3.98
CA PRO A 112 7.63 -7.40 -3.52
C PRO A 112 7.76 -7.08 -2.03
N VAL A 113 8.72 -7.71 -1.36
CA VAL A 113 9.00 -7.43 0.05
C VAL A 113 9.34 -5.95 0.22
N GLY A 114 8.68 -5.29 1.17
CA GLY A 114 8.84 -3.86 1.44
C GLY A 114 8.08 -2.93 0.47
N ALA A 115 7.37 -3.45 -0.54
CA ALA A 115 6.53 -2.63 -1.40
C ALA A 115 5.29 -2.15 -0.62
N ARG A 116 4.95 -0.87 -0.79
CA ARG A 116 3.72 -0.28 -0.27
C ARG A 116 2.77 0.02 -1.42
N LEU A 117 1.48 -0.17 -1.18
CA LEU A 117 0.41 0.26 -2.09
C LEU A 117 0.15 1.77 -1.92
N TRP A 118 1.18 2.57 -2.16
CA TRP A 118 1.17 4.01 -1.92
C TRP A 118 2.13 4.70 -2.87
N GLY A 119 1.66 5.70 -3.60
CA GLY A 119 2.45 6.47 -4.55
C GLY A 119 2.90 5.60 -5.72
N ARG A 120 4.12 5.82 -6.19
CA ARG A 120 4.72 5.03 -7.28
C ARG A 120 5.24 3.71 -6.72
N THR A 121 4.73 2.60 -7.24
CA THR A 121 5.09 1.26 -6.80
C THR A 121 5.17 0.30 -8.00
N ARG A 122 5.40 -0.98 -7.72
CA ARG A 122 5.52 -2.04 -8.72
C ARG A 122 4.84 -3.30 -8.21
N LEU A 123 4.08 -3.94 -9.07
CA LEU A 123 3.49 -5.25 -8.79
C LEU A 123 4.24 -6.32 -9.55
N GLY A 124 4.64 -7.39 -8.86
CA GLY A 124 5.25 -8.56 -9.49
C GLY A 124 4.18 -9.49 -10.04
N LEU A 125 4.41 -10.02 -11.23
CA LEU A 125 3.58 -11.04 -11.84
C LEU A 125 4.47 -12.24 -12.17
N ARG A 126 4.11 -13.42 -11.67
CA ARG A 126 4.83 -14.66 -11.97
C ARG A 126 3.93 -15.69 -12.63
N CYS A 127 4.46 -16.38 -13.63
CA CYS A 127 3.81 -17.57 -14.16
C CYS A 127 4.11 -18.77 -13.27
N VAL A 128 3.06 -19.39 -12.73
CA VAL A 128 3.17 -20.60 -11.91
C VAL A 128 2.67 -21.85 -12.64
N GLU A 129 1.99 -21.69 -13.76
CA GLU A 129 1.47 -22.78 -14.57
C GLU A 129 1.60 -22.46 -16.05
N GLY A 130 2.67 -22.96 -16.67
CA GLY A 130 2.98 -22.72 -18.08
C GLY A 130 4.24 -23.48 -18.49
N ALA A 131 4.50 -23.57 -19.80
CA ALA A 131 5.66 -24.28 -20.33
C ALA A 131 6.99 -23.61 -19.95
N THR A 132 6.97 -22.31 -19.65
CA THR A 132 8.15 -21.54 -19.25
C THR A 132 7.79 -20.61 -18.11
N ALA A 133 8.49 -20.74 -16.98
CA ALA A 133 8.34 -19.82 -15.87
C ALA A 133 8.91 -18.45 -16.24
N TRP A 134 8.19 -17.40 -15.86
CA TRP A 134 8.65 -16.02 -16.02
C TRP A 134 8.19 -15.17 -14.84
N ASN A 135 8.91 -14.08 -14.61
CA ASN A 135 8.60 -13.09 -13.59
C ASN A 135 8.84 -11.70 -14.16
N VAL A 136 7.80 -10.87 -14.11
CA VAL A 136 7.82 -9.51 -14.66
C VAL A 136 7.21 -8.56 -13.65
N PHE A 137 7.40 -7.26 -13.88
CA PHE A 137 6.88 -6.25 -12.99
C PHE A 137 6.15 -5.16 -13.76
N LEU A 138 4.93 -4.86 -13.33
CA LEU A 138 4.17 -3.73 -13.86
C LEU A 138 4.40 -2.51 -12.98
N PRO A 139 4.70 -1.35 -13.57
CA PRO A 139 4.67 -0.09 -12.83
C PRO A 139 3.22 0.23 -12.46
N VAL A 140 3.00 0.64 -11.22
CA VAL A 140 1.67 1.01 -10.70
C VAL A 140 1.80 2.33 -9.97
N THR A 141 0.84 3.23 -10.14
CA THR A 141 0.72 4.46 -9.36
C THR A 141 -0.58 4.44 -8.58
N ILE A 142 -0.50 4.62 -7.27
CA ILE A 142 -1.64 4.66 -6.36
C ILE A 142 -1.66 6.03 -5.71
N LYS A 143 -2.66 6.84 -6.08
CA LYS A 143 -2.90 8.15 -5.48
C LYS A 143 -3.91 7.99 -4.34
N ALA A 144 -3.74 8.81 -3.31
CA ALA A 144 -4.58 8.78 -2.13
C ALA A 144 -5.08 10.20 -1.84
N PHE A 145 -6.26 10.53 -2.36
CA PHE A 145 -6.84 11.86 -2.17
C PHE A 145 -7.55 11.98 -0.83
N GLY A 146 -7.32 13.09 -0.14
CA GLY A 146 -8.01 13.41 1.10
C GLY A 146 -7.73 14.83 1.59
N PRO A 147 -8.43 15.26 2.63
CA PRO A 147 -8.27 16.60 3.19
C PRO A 147 -6.86 16.78 3.78
N ALA A 148 -6.29 17.96 3.59
CA ALA A 148 -5.00 18.34 4.14
C ALA A 148 -4.92 19.86 4.32
N TRP A 149 -3.98 20.31 5.15
CA TRP A 149 -3.63 21.71 5.26
C TRP A 149 -2.62 22.08 4.17
N VAL A 150 -2.96 23.06 3.34
CA VAL A 150 -2.14 23.56 2.23
C VAL A 150 -1.72 24.99 2.50
N LEU A 151 -0.43 25.28 2.36
CA LEU A 151 0.14 26.59 2.61
C LEU A 151 -0.46 27.65 1.68
N THR A 152 -0.89 28.77 2.24
CA THR A 152 -1.46 29.91 1.50
C THR A 152 -0.37 30.88 1.05
N ASN A 153 0.74 30.94 1.78
CA ASN A 153 1.86 31.85 1.54
C ASN A 153 3.20 31.11 1.59
N ASN A 154 4.25 31.76 1.07
CA ASN A 154 5.62 31.27 1.24
C ASN A 154 6.08 31.48 2.69
N VAL A 155 6.73 30.47 3.28
CA VAL A 155 7.23 30.51 4.65
C VAL A 155 8.74 30.34 4.64
N ALA A 156 9.44 31.31 5.23
CA ALA A 156 10.90 31.28 5.32
C ALA A 156 11.40 30.19 6.27
N PRO A 157 12.61 29.61 6.05
CA PRO A 157 13.22 28.69 7.01
C PRO A 157 13.36 29.36 8.38
N GLY A 158 13.01 28.65 9.45
CA GLY A 158 13.09 29.20 10.80
C GLY A 158 11.88 30.01 11.24
N ALA A 159 10.91 30.30 10.35
CA ALA A 159 9.66 30.94 10.74
C ALA A 159 8.73 29.95 11.46
N VAL A 160 7.96 30.44 12.43
CA VAL A 160 6.94 29.66 13.15
C VAL A 160 5.67 29.62 12.33
N LEU A 161 5.11 28.42 12.14
CA LEU A 161 3.83 28.24 11.45
C LEU A 161 2.67 28.55 12.40
N THR A 162 1.67 29.22 11.87
CA THR A 162 0.42 29.60 12.54
C THR A 162 -0.77 29.01 11.79
N ALA A 163 -1.93 28.92 12.46
CA ALA A 163 -3.15 28.41 11.82
C ALA A 163 -3.56 29.17 10.55
N ASN A 164 -3.15 30.45 10.41
CA ASN A 164 -3.47 31.28 9.24
C ASN A 164 -2.57 31.02 8.02
N ASP A 165 -1.47 30.28 8.20
CA ASP A 165 -0.51 30.01 7.12
C ASP A 165 -0.98 28.90 6.18
N ALA A 166 -2.03 28.17 6.55
CA ALA A 166 -2.58 27.08 5.74
C ALA A 166 -4.11 27.08 5.71
N THR A 167 -4.66 26.47 4.67
CA THR A 167 -6.11 26.26 4.51
C THR A 167 -6.39 24.82 4.13
N GLU A 168 -7.58 24.31 4.43
CA GLU A 168 -7.94 22.94 4.06
C GLU A 168 -8.20 22.82 2.56
N ALA A 169 -7.61 21.81 1.93
CA ALA A 169 -7.86 21.43 0.56
C ALA A 169 -7.68 19.92 0.36
N GLU A 170 -8.30 19.36 -0.68
CA GLU A 170 -8.04 17.97 -1.08
C GLU A 170 -6.68 17.89 -1.80
N VAL A 171 -5.82 16.97 -1.35
CA VAL A 171 -4.51 16.73 -1.96
C VAL A 171 -4.24 15.25 -2.11
N ASP A 172 -3.30 14.89 -2.99
CA ASP A 172 -2.74 13.55 -3.05
C ASP A 172 -1.73 13.34 -1.91
N TRP A 173 -2.15 12.61 -0.89
CA TRP A 173 -1.30 12.24 0.24
C TRP A 173 -0.09 11.40 -0.22
N ALA A 174 -0.27 10.64 -1.30
CA ALA A 174 0.73 9.74 -1.85
C ALA A 174 1.71 10.39 -2.84
N ALA A 175 1.55 11.69 -3.09
CA ALA A 175 2.47 12.47 -3.91
C ALA A 175 3.88 12.59 -3.32
N ASP A 176 4.03 12.42 -1.99
CA ASP A 176 5.31 12.43 -1.29
C ASP A 176 5.38 11.29 -0.26
N SER A 177 6.60 10.84 0.03
CA SER A 177 6.92 9.90 1.11
C SER A 177 6.68 10.48 2.51
N SER A 178 6.81 11.79 2.68
CA SER A 178 6.60 12.45 3.96
C SER A 178 5.10 12.51 4.28
N PRO A 179 4.65 11.99 5.43
CA PRO A 179 3.25 11.99 5.80
C PRO A 179 2.66 13.41 5.87
N VAL A 180 1.43 13.54 5.40
CA VAL A 180 0.61 14.76 5.57
C VAL A 180 0.24 14.89 7.04
N MET A 181 0.38 16.10 7.59
CA MET A 181 -0.07 16.43 8.94
C MET A 181 -1.52 16.94 8.89
N ALA A 182 -2.48 16.01 9.00
CA ALA A 182 -3.90 16.35 8.95
C ALA A 182 -4.39 17.06 10.23
N ASN A 183 -3.80 16.75 11.39
CA ASN A 183 -4.13 17.44 12.64
C ASN A 183 -3.33 18.76 12.75
N PRO A 184 -3.99 19.93 12.86
CA PRO A 184 -3.31 21.22 13.05
C PRO A 184 -2.43 21.28 14.30
N ASP A 185 -2.78 20.58 15.38
CA ASP A 185 -2.02 20.58 16.64
C ASP A 185 -0.58 20.05 16.47
N LEU A 186 -0.32 19.29 15.39
CA LEU A 186 0.99 18.72 15.12
C LEU A 186 1.94 19.67 14.38
N TRP A 187 1.44 20.76 13.80
CA TRP A 187 2.25 21.66 12.98
C TRP A 187 2.13 23.14 13.37
N VAL A 188 1.02 23.57 13.96
CA VAL A 188 0.88 24.92 14.51
C VAL A 188 1.87 25.12 15.66
N GLY A 189 2.62 26.22 15.65
CA GLY A 189 3.69 26.50 16.62
C GLY A 189 5.02 25.80 16.30
N GLN A 190 5.06 24.89 15.33
CA GLN A 190 6.31 24.33 14.83
C GLN A 190 7.03 25.36 13.95
N THR A 191 8.33 25.15 13.77
CA THR A 191 9.17 25.98 12.92
C THR A 191 9.40 25.31 11.55
N ALA A 192 9.36 26.10 10.48
CA ALA A 192 9.71 25.65 9.14
C ALA A 192 11.16 25.13 9.08
N ALA A 193 11.32 23.86 8.74
CA ALA A 193 12.62 23.19 8.64
C ALA A 193 13.41 23.61 7.38
N ARG A 194 12.70 24.09 6.36
CA ARG A 194 13.24 24.59 5.09
C ARG A 194 12.32 25.68 4.53
N GLN A 195 12.67 26.27 3.39
CA GLN A 195 11.78 27.16 2.65
C GLN A 195 10.54 26.37 2.22
N LEU A 196 9.37 26.88 2.57
CA LEU A 196 8.08 26.33 2.16
C LEU A 196 7.41 27.29 1.17
N VAL A 197 6.70 26.72 0.21
CA VAL A 197 6.07 27.46 -0.88
C VAL A 197 4.56 27.30 -0.79
N ALA A 198 3.83 28.36 -1.15
CA ALA A 198 2.37 28.30 -1.27
C ALA A 198 1.92 27.15 -2.18
N GLY A 199 0.80 26.51 -1.84
CA GLY A 199 0.27 25.35 -2.55
C GLY A 199 0.87 24.00 -2.09
N GLN A 200 1.87 23.98 -1.21
CA GLN A 200 2.37 22.73 -0.63
C GLN A 200 1.48 22.28 0.53
N ALA A 201 1.12 20.99 0.56
CA ALA A 201 0.52 20.38 1.73
C ALA A 201 1.54 20.35 2.90
N VAL A 202 1.10 20.67 4.11
CA VAL A 202 1.92 20.62 5.32
C VAL A 202 2.24 19.16 5.64
N ARG A 203 3.53 18.83 5.63
CA ARG A 203 4.05 17.48 5.84
C ARG A 203 5.04 17.44 6.97
N GLN A 204 5.21 16.24 7.56
CA GLN A 204 6.08 16.05 8.72
C GLN A 204 7.53 16.50 8.50
N ALA A 205 8.09 16.30 7.30
CA ALA A 205 9.46 16.71 6.99
C ALA A 205 9.63 18.23 6.77
N MET A 206 8.54 19.00 6.73
CA MET A 206 8.56 20.45 6.50
C MET A 206 8.70 21.24 7.81
N VAL A 207 8.41 20.63 8.94
CA VAL A 207 8.36 21.28 10.25
C VAL A 207 9.31 20.60 11.24
N ARG A 208 9.73 21.36 12.24
CA ARG A 208 10.52 20.88 13.37
C ARG A 208 10.16 21.65 14.62
N ALA A 209 10.46 21.09 15.77
CA ALA A 209 10.24 21.76 17.05
C ALA A 209 10.91 23.14 17.08
N PRO A 210 10.25 24.15 17.67
CA PRO A 210 10.83 25.48 17.81
C PRO A 210 12.04 25.43 18.75
N LEU A 211 13.05 26.21 18.42
CA LEU A 211 14.21 26.39 19.29
C LEU A 211 13.81 27.23 20.51
N LEU A 212 13.94 26.65 21.70
CA LEU A 212 13.71 27.36 22.96
C LEU A 212 14.93 28.18 23.38
N PHE A 213 16.13 27.70 23.05
CA PHE A 213 17.38 28.41 23.29
C PHE A 213 18.44 28.09 22.26
N LYS A 214 19.39 29.02 22.07
CA LYS A 214 20.54 28.88 21.18
C LYS A 214 21.72 28.23 21.90
N ALA A 215 22.70 27.74 21.14
CA ALA A 215 23.98 27.35 21.71
C ALA A 215 24.63 28.55 22.42
N GLY A 216 25.23 28.30 23.59
CA GLY A 216 25.82 29.30 24.45
C GLY A 216 24.83 29.98 25.41
N ALA A 217 23.53 29.71 25.31
CA ALA A 217 22.53 30.29 26.21
C ALA A 217 22.65 29.73 27.64
N GLN A 218 22.38 30.59 28.62
CA GLN A 218 22.20 30.16 30.00
C GLN A 218 20.85 29.44 30.14
N VAL A 219 20.87 28.20 30.62
CA VAL A 219 19.70 27.36 30.81
C VAL A 219 19.62 26.88 32.25
N LYS A 220 18.40 26.66 32.73
CA LYS A 220 18.16 25.96 33.99
C LYS A 220 18.29 24.47 33.75
N VAL A 221 19.02 23.79 34.63
CA VAL A 221 19.18 22.34 34.64
C VAL A 221 18.51 21.81 35.90
N VAL A 222 17.63 20.83 35.76
CA VAL A 222 16.95 20.18 36.89
C VAL A 222 17.31 18.70 36.87
N ALA A 223 17.97 18.23 37.92
CA ALA A 223 18.24 16.82 38.13
C ALA A 223 17.23 16.26 39.13
N GLN A 224 16.50 15.21 38.76
CA GLN A 224 15.50 14.58 39.62
C GLN A 224 15.95 13.17 40.01
N GLY A 225 15.75 12.82 41.28
CA GLY A 225 15.96 11.47 41.80
C GLY A 225 14.87 11.09 42.82
N PRO A 226 14.91 9.88 43.38
CA PRO A 226 13.88 9.43 44.33
C PRO A 226 13.83 10.35 45.57
N GLY A 227 12.79 11.19 45.65
CA GLY A 227 12.54 12.09 46.78
C GLY A 227 13.31 13.42 46.76
N TYR A 228 14.00 13.78 45.68
CA TYR A 228 14.70 15.06 45.59
C TYR A 228 14.76 15.62 44.16
N ALA A 229 14.85 16.96 44.04
CA ALA A 229 15.12 17.66 42.81
C ALA A 229 16.16 18.75 43.06
N VAL A 230 17.22 18.79 42.26
CA VAL A 230 18.28 19.79 42.33
C VAL A 230 18.20 20.65 41.08
N SER A 231 18.01 21.97 41.25
CA SER A 231 18.09 22.91 40.13
C SER A 231 19.38 23.72 40.18
N SER A 232 20.06 23.82 39.05
CA SER A 232 21.27 24.63 38.88
C SER A 232 21.24 25.33 37.52
N ALA A 233 22.11 26.32 37.31
CA ALA A 233 22.23 27.00 36.04
C ALA A 233 23.45 26.46 35.28
N GLY A 234 23.36 26.40 33.95
CA GLY A 234 24.47 25.97 33.11
C GLY A 234 24.39 26.59 31.72
N GLN A 235 25.47 26.46 30.96
CA GLN A 235 25.54 26.96 29.59
C GLN A 235 25.27 25.84 28.59
N ALA A 236 24.24 25.98 27.77
CA ALA A 236 23.92 25.02 26.72
C ALA A 236 25.04 25.01 25.66
N LEU A 237 25.58 23.84 25.34
CA LEU A 237 26.61 23.69 24.30
C LEU A 237 26.00 23.60 22.88
N THR A 238 24.71 23.26 22.80
CA THR A 238 23.95 23.12 21.55
C THR A 238 22.62 23.85 21.70
N ALA A 239 22.01 24.23 20.57
CA ALA A 239 20.64 24.72 20.59
C ALA A 239 19.67 23.60 21.02
N GLY A 240 18.57 23.97 21.68
CA GLY A 240 17.62 23.02 22.25
C GLY A 240 16.19 23.33 21.86
N SER A 241 15.46 22.28 21.52
CA SER A 241 14.01 22.28 21.30
C SER A 241 13.37 21.29 22.26
N VAL A 242 12.08 21.42 22.52
CA VAL A 242 11.32 20.46 23.36
C VAL A 242 11.61 19.02 22.98
N GLY A 243 11.88 18.16 23.98
CA GLY A 243 12.16 16.74 23.81
C GLY A 243 13.55 16.42 23.27
N GLN A 244 14.36 17.41 22.90
CA GLN A 244 15.71 17.21 22.39
C GLN A 244 16.69 17.00 23.55
N THR A 245 17.58 16.01 23.43
CA THR A 245 18.72 15.88 24.34
C THR A 245 19.80 16.90 23.98
N VAL A 246 20.23 17.68 24.97
CA VAL A 246 21.27 18.70 24.83
C VAL A 246 22.38 18.47 25.85
N ARG A 247 23.58 18.97 25.54
CA ARG A 247 24.70 18.99 26.48
C ARG A 247 24.81 20.36 27.11
N VAL A 248 24.98 20.41 28.43
CA VAL A 248 25.09 21.65 29.21
C VAL A 248 26.39 21.62 29.99
N ARG A 249 27.18 22.69 29.91
CA ARG A 249 28.34 22.91 30.77
C ARG A 249 27.87 23.56 32.06
N MET A 250 28.02 22.85 33.16
CA MET A 250 27.74 23.34 34.51
C MET A 250 28.84 24.31 34.97
N GLU A 251 28.55 25.12 35.98
CA GLU A 251 29.50 26.09 36.55
C GLU A 251 30.80 25.43 37.08
N ASN A 252 30.72 24.19 37.57
CA ASN A 252 31.87 23.40 37.99
C ASN A 252 32.70 22.81 36.83
N GLY A 253 32.42 23.20 35.59
CA GLY A 253 33.10 22.73 34.37
C GLY A 253 32.64 21.36 33.86
N ARG A 254 31.82 20.62 34.61
CA ARG A 254 31.28 19.32 34.17
C ARG A 254 30.27 19.51 33.05
N ILE A 255 30.24 18.56 32.11
CA ILE A 255 29.23 18.53 31.04
C ILE A 255 28.20 17.48 31.40
N VAL A 256 26.93 17.87 31.44
CA VAL A 256 25.79 16.99 31.67
C VAL A 256 24.92 16.92 30.42
N SER A 257 24.31 15.77 30.18
CA SER A 257 23.32 15.59 29.12
C SER A 257 21.93 15.49 29.73
N GLY A 258 20.96 16.18 29.16
CA GLY A 258 19.58 16.13 29.61
C GLY A 258 18.61 16.48 28.49
N THR A 259 17.33 16.28 28.74
CA THR A 259 16.25 16.51 27.77
C THR A 259 15.57 17.84 28.05
N VAL A 260 15.35 18.65 27.02
CA VAL A 260 14.67 19.94 27.16
C VAL A 260 13.17 19.73 27.34
N ASN A 261 12.58 20.35 28.35
CA ASN A 261 11.13 20.38 28.55
C ASN A 261 10.47 21.61 27.92
N ASP A 262 9.14 21.69 27.98
CA ASP A 262 8.34 22.77 27.38
C ASP A 262 8.69 24.17 27.89
N SER A 263 9.25 24.28 29.10
CA SER A 263 9.68 25.55 29.68
C SER A 263 11.09 26.00 29.26
N GLY A 264 11.80 25.18 28.46
CA GLY A 264 13.20 25.42 28.11
C GLY A 264 14.20 25.03 29.19
N THR A 265 13.75 24.32 30.22
CA THR A 265 14.59 23.73 31.27
C THR A 265 15.12 22.38 30.81
N VAL A 266 16.36 22.05 31.18
CA VAL A 266 17.01 20.79 30.83
C VAL A 266 16.87 19.82 32.00
N ASP A 267 16.08 18.77 31.81
CA ASP A 267 15.86 17.72 32.79
C ASP A 267 16.92 16.62 32.64
N VAL A 268 17.61 16.29 33.74
CA VAL A 268 18.65 15.25 33.79
C VAL A 268 18.14 14.12 34.68
N THR A 269 18.03 12.93 34.10
CA THR A 269 17.78 11.70 34.86
C THR A 269 19.13 11.16 35.35
N LEU A 270 19.27 11.01 36.67
CA LEU A 270 20.45 10.46 37.34
C LEU A 270 20.32 8.95 37.58
#